data_AF-A0A8T7KWF3-F1
#
_entry.id   AF-A0A8T7KWF3-F1
#
_cell.length_a   1.000
_cell.length_b   1.000
_cell.length_c   1.000
_cell.angle_alpha   90.00
_cell.angle_beta   90.00
_cell.angle_gamma   90.00
#
_symmetry.space_group_name_H-M   'P 1'
#
loop_
_entity.id
_entity.type
_entity.pdbx_description
1 polymer ?
#
loop_
_entity_poly.entity_id
_entity_poly.type
_entity_poly.pdbx_seq_one_letter_code
_entity_poly.pdbx_strand_id
1 'polypeptide(L)'
;MKFRKRILWSILFSAGLVLLFSPLYTNSISQPQEIEAFDPALADCSVPVDTKWIAKINRIQWVTYSSPNPGTQPGYYQPSPETIRNDLLTLKKAGFTGLVTYSSIGVMGKEFPFIAQELGFKGVIMGIWNPNNESELDNAKYAASLPVTLGYTVGNEGLYRSKDRYTLPELCSAIADLRASTGRPATTSEQTDDFDDHPQLYLVGDWIFPNAHPYWRATKYAEKAVQWEVEKYRKFTEESGRFVLFKEVGLPTRGAFGLSETNHDEYYRELAKTNVRFVYFEGFDQPSKNHNSVEPFWGIFRSDPKPEAVSVEPDGSPPLHFLRSVRWLGSGMYGIKRERLFAR
;
A
#
# COMPACT_ATOMS: atom_id res chain seq x y z
N MET A 1 22.73 78.15 -27.11
CA MET A 1 21.38 77.54 -27.14
C MET A 1 20.71 77.78 -25.79
N LYS A 2 19.71 78.66 -25.75
CA LYS A 2 18.95 79.02 -24.55
C LYS A 2 17.48 78.59 -24.71
N PHE A 3 16.83 78.46 -23.55
CA PHE A 3 15.42 78.72 -23.23
C PHE A 3 14.43 77.56 -23.02
N ARG A 4 13.93 77.55 -21.76
CA ARG A 4 12.64 77.09 -21.23
C ARG A 4 11.45 77.28 -22.21
N LYS A 5 10.40 76.45 -22.07
CA LYS A 5 9.06 76.89 -21.59
C LYS A 5 8.02 75.76 -21.51
N ARG A 6 7.22 75.83 -20.44
CA ARG A 6 5.90 75.19 -20.24
C ARG A 6 4.91 75.63 -21.31
N ILE A 7 3.94 74.78 -21.64
CA ILE A 7 2.63 75.18 -22.15
C ILE A 7 1.55 74.37 -21.41
N LEU A 8 0.70 75.10 -20.67
CA LEU A 8 -0.63 74.69 -20.25
C LEU A 8 -1.59 74.90 -21.43
N TRP A 9 -2.60 74.04 -21.56
CA TRP A 9 -3.93 74.45 -22.00
C TRP A 9 -4.98 73.88 -21.04
N SER A 10 -5.82 74.78 -20.56
CA SER A 10 -6.95 74.56 -19.66
C SER A 10 -8.22 74.57 -20.50
N ILE A 11 -9.19 73.68 -20.25
CA ILE A 11 -10.62 73.94 -20.51
C ILE A 11 -11.46 73.37 -19.35
N LEU A 12 -12.36 74.23 -18.87
CA LEU A 12 -13.32 74.11 -17.77
C LEU A 12 -14.68 73.58 -18.25
N PHE A 13 -15.58 73.41 -17.27
CA PHE A 13 -17.03 73.06 -17.30
C PHE A 13 -17.36 71.57 -17.18
N SER A 14 -18.30 71.09 -16.35
CA SER A 14 -19.03 71.58 -15.17
C SER A 14 -20.01 70.47 -14.77
N ALA A 15 -20.27 70.34 -13.46
CA ALA A 15 -21.51 69.86 -12.82
C ALA A 15 -22.08 68.46 -13.18
N GLY A 16 -22.15 67.60 -12.16
CA GLY A 16 -22.94 66.37 -12.19
C GLY A 16 -22.87 65.59 -10.88
N LEU A 17 -23.60 66.05 -9.86
CA LEU A 17 -23.84 65.32 -8.62
C LEU A 17 -24.94 64.27 -8.88
N VAL A 18 -24.63 62.97 -8.94
CA VAL A 18 -25.64 61.90 -8.80
C VAL A 18 -25.05 60.66 -8.12
N LEU A 19 -25.49 60.49 -6.86
CA LEU A 19 -25.89 59.26 -6.15
C LEU A 19 -25.05 57.97 -6.26
N LEU A 20 -24.62 57.55 -5.07
CA LEU A 20 -24.19 56.22 -4.65
C LEU A 20 -25.04 55.09 -5.25
N PHE A 21 -24.38 54.12 -5.89
CA PHE A 21 -24.82 52.72 -5.92
C PHE A 21 -23.58 51.82 -5.91
N SER A 22 -23.33 51.17 -4.78
CA SER A 22 -22.37 50.07 -4.67
C SER A 22 -22.87 48.88 -5.50
N PRO A 23 -22.08 48.28 -6.40
CA PRO A 23 -22.42 46.97 -6.92
C PRO A 23 -22.21 45.97 -5.79
N LEU A 24 -23.31 45.37 -5.35
CA LEU A 24 -23.34 44.20 -4.49
C LEU A 24 -22.39 43.14 -5.08
N TYR A 25 -21.36 42.78 -4.31
CA TYR A 25 -20.63 41.54 -4.53
C TYR A 25 -21.64 40.41 -4.47
N THR A 26 -22.00 39.86 -5.64
CA THR A 26 -22.67 38.57 -5.70
C THR A 26 -21.63 37.54 -5.26
N ASN A 27 -21.73 37.10 -4.01
CA ASN A 27 -21.12 35.87 -3.56
C ASN A 27 -21.62 34.77 -4.52
N SER A 28 -20.78 34.31 -5.45
CA SER A 28 -20.98 33.01 -6.06
C SER A 28 -20.73 32.00 -4.95
N ILE A 29 -21.80 31.65 -4.25
CA ILE A 29 -21.82 30.47 -3.40
C ILE A 29 -21.48 29.32 -4.34
N SER A 30 -20.24 28.84 -4.25
CA SER A 30 -19.84 27.57 -4.85
C SER A 30 -20.89 26.55 -4.42
N GLN A 31 -21.61 25.99 -5.37
CA GLN A 31 -22.51 24.88 -5.09
C GLN A 31 -21.71 23.84 -4.28
N PRO A 32 -22.27 23.31 -3.18
CA PRO A 32 -21.64 22.17 -2.53
C PRO A 32 -21.43 21.11 -3.60
N GLN A 33 -20.19 20.62 -3.74
CA GLN A 33 -19.91 19.41 -4.52
C GLN A 33 -20.97 18.40 -4.10
N GLU A 34 -21.83 18.02 -5.04
CA GLU A 34 -22.69 16.86 -4.87
C GLU A 34 -21.76 15.73 -4.43
N ILE A 35 -21.99 15.22 -3.23
CA ILE A 35 -21.44 13.94 -2.81
C ILE A 35 -21.93 12.98 -3.89
N GLU A 36 -21.02 12.55 -4.78
CA GLU A 36 -21.31 11.58 -5.82
C GLU A 36 -22.17 10.49 -5.18
N ALA A 37 -23.35 10.27 -5.75
CA ALA A 37 -24.32 9.33 -5.25
C ALA A 37 -23.59 8.00 -4.97
N PHE A 38 -23.64 7.56 -3.71
CA PHE A 38 -23.10 6.30 -3.22
C PHE A 38 -23.32 5.20 -4.27
N ASP A 39 -22.23 4.79 -4.94
CA ASP A 39 -22.28 3.78 -5.98
C ASP A 39 -22.78 2.46 -5.35
N PRO A 40 -23.95 1.93 -5.77
CA PRO A 40 -24.45 0.66 -5.27
C PRO A 40 -23.44 -0.49 -5.40
N ALA A 41 -22.48 -0.40 -6.34
CA ALA A 41 -21.39 -1.36 -6.48
C ALA A 41 -20.44 -1.40 -5.26
N LEU A 42 -20.36 -0.31 -4.49
CA LEU A 42 -19.59 -0.27 -3.24
C LEU A 42 -20.29 -0.98 -2.07
N ALA A 43 -21.62 -1.15 -2.14
CA ALA A 43 -22.40 -1.74 -1.05
C ALA A 43 -22.02 -3.20 -0.78
N ASP A 44 -21.61 -3.94 -1.83
CA ASP A 44 -21.35 -5.38 -1.75
C ASP A 44 -19.86 -5.75 -1.76
N CYS A 45 -18.90 -4.84 -1.97
CA CYS A 45 -17.48 -5.19 -2.08
C CYS A 45 -16.68 -5.16 -0.76
N SER A 46 -17.35 -5.22 0.39
CA SER A 46 -16.68 -5.23 1.69
C SER A 46 -17.42 -6.04 2.76
N VAL A 47 -16.71 -7.03 3.30
CA VAL A 47 -17.13 -7.81 4.47
C VAL A 47 -15.95 -7.81 5.44
N PRO A 48 -16.06 -7.17 6.62
CA PRO A 48 -14.96 -7.15 7.57
C PRO A 48 -14.44 -8.55 7.90
N VAL A 49 -13.12 -8.72 7.86
CA VAL A 49 -12.46 -9.98 8.24
C VAL A 49 -12.76 -10.35 9.70
N ASP A 50 -12.88 -11.65 9.96
CA ASP A 50 -13.16 -12.14 11.31
C ASP A 50 -11.92 -12.11 12.24
N THR A 51 -12.17 -12.25 13.55
CA THR A 51 -11.13 -12.19 14.58
C THR A 51 -10.14 -13.36 14.52
N LYS A 52 -10.54 -14.52 13.99
CA LYS A 52 -9.64 -15.68 13.83
C LYS A 52 -8.66 -15.44 12.69
N TRP A 53 -9.13 -14.87 11.58
CA TRP A 53 -8.29 -14.47 10.46
C TRP A 53 -7.30 -13.39 10.92
N ILE A 54 -7.77 -12.33 11.58
CA ILE A 54 -6.90 -11.28 12.15
C ILE A 54 -5.83 -11.87 13.08
N ALA A 55 -6.21 -12.78 13.98
CA ALA A 55 -5.28 -13.43 14.89
C ALA A 55 -4.23 -14.30 14.16
N LYS A 56 -4.58 -14.89 13.01
CA LYS A 56 -3.65 -15.63 12.15
C LYS A 56 -2.68 -14.68 11.46
N ILE A 57 -3.18 -13.61 10.83
CA ILE A 57 -2.36 -12.63 10.10
C ILE A 57 -1.35 -11.95 11.02
N ASN A 58 -1.74 -11.59 12.25
CA ASN A 58 -0.88 -10.95 13.25
C ASN A 58 0.30 -11.81 13.73
N ARG A 59 0.34 -13.11 13.42
CA ARG A 59 1.42 -14.04 13.84
C ARG A 59 2.39 -14.36 12.70
N ILE A 60 2.21 -13.73 11.55
CA ILE A 60 2.97 -14.00 10.33
C ILE A 60 3.87 -12.80 10.05
N GLN A 61 5.14 -13.08 9.79
CA GLN A 61 6.11 -12.09 9.31
C GLN A 61 6.03 -12.06 7.78
N TRP A 62 5.50 -10.97 7.23
CA TRP A 62 5.17 -10.85 5.81
C TRP A 62 6.24 -10.12 5.01
N VAL A 63 6.50 -10.56 3.79
CA VAL A 63 7.36 -9.87 2.82
C VAL A 63 6.71 -9.91 1.44
N THR A 64 6.83 -8.83 0.68
CA THR A 64 6.42 -8.83 -0.73
C THR A 64 7.44 -9.61 -1.56
N TYR A 65 6.96 -10.38 -2.53
CA TYR A 65 7.82 -11.20 -3.38
C TYR A 65 7.57 -10.95 -4.86
N SER A 66 8.66 -10.54 -5.52
CA SER A 66 8.88 -10.63 -6.95
C SER A 66 10.24 -11.30 -7.15
N SER A 67 10.36 -12.18 -8.15
CA SER A 67 11.67 -12.78 -8.40
C SER A 67 12.64 -11.74 -8.94
N PRO A 68 13.86 -11.62 -8.38
CA PRO A 68 14.88 -10.70 -8.89
C PRO A 68 15.44 -11.13 -10.26
N ASN A 69 15.15 -12.38 -10.67
CA ASN A 69 15.58 -12.97 -11.92
C ASN A 69 14.34 -13.46 -12.71
N PRO A 70 13.47 -12.55 -13.18
CA PRO A 70 12.39 -12.93 -14.08
C PRO A 70 13.05 -13.47 -15.35
N GLY A 71 12.80 -14.73 -15.71
CA GLY A 71 13.50 -15.40 -16.81
C GLY A 71 13.59 -14.55 -18.09
N THR A 72 14.62 -14.79 -18.89
CA THR A 72 14.93 -13.96 -20.07
C THR A 72 14.30 -14.48 -21.37
N GLN A 73 13.41 -15.48 -21.30
CA GLN A 73 12.83 -16.06 -22.51
C GLN A 73 11.85 -15.08 -23.18
N PRO A 74 11.97 -14.85 -24.51
CA PRO A 74 11.04 -14.01 -25.24
C PRO A 74 9.59 -14.48 -25.05
N GLY A 75 8.74 -13.60 -24.51
CA GLY A 75 7.33 -13.92 -24.21
C GLY A 75 7.07 -14.58 -22.83
N TYR A 76 8.12 -14.94 -22.09
CA TYR A 76 8.03 -15.56 -20.76
C TYR A 76 9.02 -14.90 -19.79
N TYR A 77 8.66 -13.70 -19.31
CA TYR A 77 9.32 -13.07 -18.16
C TYR A 77 8.82 -13.70 -16.85
N GLN A 78 9.10 -14.98 -16.63
CA GLN A 78 8.70 -15.72 -15.44
C GLN A 78 9.90 -16.47 -14.87
N PRO A 79 10.11 -16.46 -13.55
CA PRO A 79 11.15 -17.27 -12.92
C PRO A 79 10.83 -18.76 -13.06
N SER A 80 11.85 -19.60 -13.00
CA SER A 80 11.63 -21.05 -12.91
C SER A 80 11.10 -21.43 -11.51
N PRO A 81 10.42 -22.58 -11.38
CA PRO A 81 10.00 -23.09 -10.07
C PRO A 81 11.17 -23.32 -9.10
N GLU A 82 12.33 -23.71 -9.64
CA GLU A 82 13.57 -23.88 -8.86
C GLU A 82 14.10 -22.54 -8.35
N THR A 83 14.10 -21.49 -9.18
CA THR A 83 14.43 -20.13 -8.76
C THR A 83 13.51 -19.68 -7.63
N ILE A 84 12.19 -19.85 -7.78
CA ILE A 84 11.23 -19.53 -6.72
C ILE A 84 11.55 -20.29 -5.43
N ARG A 85 11.85 -21.60 -5.52
CA ARG A 85 12.21 -22.40 -4.33
C ARG A 85 13.43 -21.84 -3.61
N ASN A 86 14.47 -21.46 -4.34
CA ASN A 86 15.70 -20.91 -3.77
C ASN A 86 15.46 -19.53 -3.12
N ASP A 87 14.70 -18.67 -3.80
CA ASP A 87 14.33 -17.36 -3.29
C ASP A 87 13.51 -17.50 -2.00
N LEU A 88 12.48 -18.35 -2.00
CA LEU A 88 11.63 -18.60 -0.84
C LEU A 88 12.39 -19.27 0.32
N LEU A 89 13.35 -20.15 0.05
CA LEU A 89 14.24 -20.70 1.09
C LEU A 89 15.10 -19.61 1.72
N THR A 90 15.56 -18.63 0.94
CA THR A 90 16.31 -17.47 1.45
C THR A 90 15.42 -16.64 2.38
N LEU A 91 14.22 -16.26 1.93
CA LEU A 91 13.26 -15.51 2.75
C LEU A 91 12.87 -16.27 4.03
N LYS A 92 12.67 -17.59 3.94
CA LYS A 92 12.33 -18.42 5.10
C LYS A 92 13.48 -18.49 6.11
N LYS A 93 14.73 -18.63 5.65
CA LYS A 93 15.92 -18.57 6.51
C LYS A 93 16.05 -17.22 7.23
N ALA A 94 15.60 -16.15 6.58
CA ALA A 94 15.52 -14.81 7.16
C ALA A 94 14.44 -14.68 8.26
N GLY A 95 13.53 -15.65 8.39
CA GLY A 95 12.44 -15.61 9.37
C GLY A 95 11.11 -15.12 8.82
N PHE A 96 11.01 -14.82 7.52
CA PHE A 96 9.72 -14.58 6.89
C PHE A 96 8.89 -15.85 6.86
N THR A 97 7.62 -15.72 7.22
CA THR A 97 6.67 -16.84 7.27
C THR A 97 5.42 -16.57 6.46
N GLY A 98 5.29 -15.38 5.87
CA GLY A 98 4.22 -15.02 4.96
C GLY A 98 4.73 -14.30 3.73
N LEU A 99 4.01 -14.46 2.63
CA LEU A 99 4.35 -13.93 1.32
C LEU A 99 3.18 -13.12 0.76
N VAL A 100 3.48 -11.99 0.13
CA VAL A 100 2.51 -11.21 -0.65
C VAL A 100 3.01 -11.12 -2.07
N THR A 101 2.18 -11.49 -3.05
CA THR A 101 2.53 -11.40 -4.49
C THR A 101 1.76 -10.30 -5.19
N TYR A 102 2.15 -10.01 -6.43
CA TYR A 102 1.58 -8.96 -7.28
C TYR A 102 0.64 -9.47 -8.36
N SER A 103 0.89 -10.68 -8.82
CA SER A 103 0.13 -11.34 -9.86
C SER A 103 -0.05 -12.81 -9.55
N SER A 104 -1.02 -13.41 -10.22
CA SER A 104 -1.34 -14.84 -10.14
C SER A 104 -1.33 -15.48 -11.54
N ILE A 105 -0.49 -14.98 -12.45
CA ILE A 105 -0.32 -15.56 -13.78
C ILE A 105 0.88 -16.51 -13.82
N GLY A 106 0.89 -17.42 -14.80
CA GLY A 106 2.04 -18.31 -15.04
C GLY A 106 2.47 -19.09 -13.81
N VAL A 107 3.78 -19.11 -13.55
CA VAL A 107 4.37 -19.84 -12.41
C VAL A 107 3.92 -19.25 -11.08
N MET A 108 3.69 -17.93 -11.02
CA MET A 108 3.21 -17.23 -9.82
C MET A 108 1.79 -17.62 -9.41
N GLY A 109 0.93 -18.00 -10.37
CA GLY A 109 -0.41 -18.51 -10.08
C GLY A 109 -0.45 -20.01 -9.82
N LYS A 110 0.29 -20.78 -10.62
CA LYS A 110 0.12 -22.23 -10.73
C LYS A 110 1.02 -23.03 -9.80
N GLU A 111 2.24 -22.56 -9.54
CA GLU A 111 3.26 -23.34 -8.82
C GLU A 111 3.68 -22.68 -7.51
N PHE A 112 3.81 -21.35 -7.52
CA PHE A 112 4.21 -20.57 -6.35
C PHE A 112 3.44 -20.91 -5.06
N PRO A 113 2.09 -20.97 -5.03
CA PRO A 113 1.39 -21.26 -3.77
C PRO A 113 1.63 -22.70 -3.28
N PHE A 114 1.85 -23.66 -4.18
CA PHE A 114 2.24 -25.03 -3.80
C PHE A 114 3.64 -25.06 -3.22
N ILE A 115 4.58 -24.38 -3.87
CA ILE A 115 5.96 -24.26 -3.39
C ILE A 115 5.98 -23.60 -2.00
N ALA A 116 5.24 -22.51 -1.80
CA ALA A 116 5.15 -21.84 -0.51
C ALA A 116 4.60 -22.78 0.59
N GLN A 117 3.57 -23.57 0.28
CA GLN A 117 3.03 -24.54 1.22
C GLN A 117 4.02 -25.66 1.54
N GLU A 118 4.66 -26.24 0.51
CA GLU A 118 5.65 -27.32 0.66
C GLU A 118 6.86 -26.86 1.48
N LEU A 119 7.33 -25.64 1.23
CA LEU A 119 8.39 -25.02 2.01
C LEU A 119 7.93 -24.58 3.40
N GLY A 120 6.65 -24.74 3.75
CA GLY A 120 6.11 -24.49 5.09
C GLY A 120 6.00 -23.02 5.46
N PHE A 121 5.63 -22.16 4.51
CA PHE A 121 5.12 -20.83 4.82
C PHE A 121 3.74 -20.94 5.51
N LYS A 122 3.42 -19.97 6.35
CA LYS A 122 2.18 -19.93 7.15
C LYS A 122 1.04 -19.21 6.44
N GLY A 123 1.36 -18.40 5.44
CA GLY A 123 0.37 -17.65 4.69
C GLY A 123 0.88 -17.07 3.39
N VAL A 124 -0.01 -16.99 2.40
CA VAL A 124 0.15 -16.24 1.16
C VAL A 124 -1.06 -15.32 1.01
N ILE A 125 -0.81 -14.04 0.72
CA ILE A 125 -1.81 -13.13 0.15
C ILE A 125 -1.49 -13.04 -1.34
N MET A 126 -2.31 -13.65 -2.18
CA MET A 126 -2.06 -13.71 -3.61
C MET A 126 -2.49 -12.42 -4.30
N GLY A 127 -1.59 -11.84 -5.11
CA GLY A 127 -1.90 -10.68 -5.93
C GLY A 127 -2.63 -11.05 -7.22
N ILE A 128 -3.53 -10.18 -7.64
CA ILE A 128 -4.17 -10.16 -8.94
C ILE A 128 -3.87 -8.79 -9.53
N TRP A 129 -3.06 -8.72 -10.57
CA TRP A 129 -2.58 -7.43 -11.10
C TRP A 129 -3.69 -6.66 -11.81
N ASN A 130 -4.50 -7.36 -12.61
CA ASN A 130 -5.63 -6.79 -13.32
C ASN A 130 -6.94 -7.55 -12.95
N PRO A 131 -7.95 -6.89 -12.34
CA PRO A 131 -9.22 -7.52 -11.99
C PRO A 131 -9.98 -8.07 -13.20
N ASN A 132 -9.70 -7.59 -14.41
CA ASN A 132 -10.32 -8.06 -15.66
C ASN A 132 -9.58 -9.24 -16.30
N ASN A 133 -8.50 -9.76 -15.68
CA ASN A 133 -7.77 -10.90 -16.19
C ASN A 133 -8.32 -12.21 -15.63
N GLU A 134 -9.14 -12.90 -16.44
CA GLU A 134 -9.76 -14.18 -16.08
C GLU A 134 -8.73 -15.23 -15.63
N SER A 135 -7.56 -15.30 -16.27
CA SER A 135 -6.53 -16.26 -15.89
C SER A 135 -5.95 -15.99 -14.50
N GLU A 136 -5.83 -14.73 -14.09
CA GLU A 136 -5.40 -14.39 -12.74
C GLU A 136 -6.46 -14.77 -11.69
N LEU A 137 -7.74 -14.49 -12.00
CA LEU A 137 -8.86 -14.85 -11.13
C LEU A 137 -8.99 -16.38 -10.98
N ASP A 138 -8.91 -17.13 -12.07
CA ASP A 138 -9.01 -18.59 -12.06
C ASP A 138 -7.86 -19.24 -11.27
N ASN A 139 -6.63 -18.78 -11.47
CA ASN A 139 -5.49 -19.30 -10.70
C ASN A 139 -5.63 -18.96 -9.20
N ALA A 140 -6.11 -17.75 -8.87
CA ALA A 140 -6.35 -17.35 -7.49
C ALA A 140 -7.46 -18.21 -6.83
N LYS A 141 -8.55 -18.48 -7.55
CA LYS A 141 -9.63 -19.39 -7.10
C LYS A 141 -9.12 -20.81 -6.89
N TYR A 142 -8.33 -21.33 -7.83
CA TYR A 142 -7.73 -22.67 -7.71
C TYR A 142 -6.84 -22.79 -6.46
N ALA A 143 -6.02 -21.78 -6.20
CA ALA A 143 -5.14 -21.73 -5.04
C ALA A 143 -5.89 -21.65 -3.68
N ALA A 144 -7.20 -21.34 -3.65
CA ALA A 144 -8.00 -21.32 -2.43
C ALA A 144 -8.04 -22.68 -1.71
N SER A 145 -7.89 -23.77 -2.48
CA SER A 145 -7.82 -25.15 -2.00
C SER A 145 -6.60 -25.41 -1.12
N LEU A 146 -5.57 -24.57 -1.21
CA LEU A 146 -4.35 -24.67 -0.42
C LEU A 146 -4.53 -23.92 0.91
N PRO A 147 -4.36 -24.57 2.08
CA PRO A 147 -4.42 -23.92 3.39
C PRO A 147 -3.47 -22.73 3.58
N VAL A 148 -2.40 -22.65 2.80
CA VAL A 148 -1.45 -21.52 2.82
C VAL A 148 -2.07 -20.24 2.25
N THR A 149 -3.05 -20.32 1.36
CA THR A 149 -3.70 -19.15 0.75
C THR A 149 -4.67 -18.52 1.76
N LEU A 150 -4.33 -17.32 2.25
CA LEU A 150 -5.10 -16.65 3.32
C LEU A 150 -6.03 -15.55 2.81
N GLY A 151 -5.80 -15.05 1.60
CA GLY A 151 -6.62 -14.01 0.99
C GLY A 151 -5.97 -13.48 -0.29
N TYR A 152 -6.58 -12.42 -0.82
CA TYR A 152 -6.22 -11.86 -2.12
C TYR A 152 -6.03 -10.35 -2.05
N THR A 153 -5.10 -9.81 -2.84
CA THR A 153 -5.04 -8.37 -3.16
C THR A 153 -5.34 -8.20 -4.63
N VAL A 154 -6.49 -7.59 -4.94
CA VAL A 154 -6.95 -7.31 -6.30
C VAL A 154 -6.52 -5.90 -6.67
N GLY A 155 -5.76 -5.76 -7.75
CA GLY A 155 -5.14 -4.50 -8.12
C GLY A 155 -3.91 -4.13 -7.29
N ASN A 156 -3.18 -3.13 -7.79
CA ASN A 156 -2.03 -2.49 -7.15
C ASN A 156 -1.70 -1.15 -7.81
N GLU A 157 -2.17 -0.03 -7.25
CA GLU A 157 -1.92 1.32 -7.79
C GLU A 157 -2.39 1.47 -9.25
N GLY A 158 -3.62 1.03 -9.52
CA GLY A 158 -4.16 0.96 -10.88
C GLY A 158 -5.38 1.83 -11.12
N LEU A 159 -5.96 2.44 -10.08
CA LEU A 159 -7.20 3.20 -10.16
C LEU A 159 -7.01 4.65 -10.59
N TYR A 160 -6.06 5.38 -9.99
CA TYR A 160 -6.05 6.86 -10.08
C TYR A 160 -4.78 7.45 -10.72
N ARG A 161 -3.62 6.82 -10.51
CA ARG A 161 -2.31 7.39 -10.91
C ARG A 161 -1.88 6.96 -12.31
N SER A 162 -2.44 7.62 -13.33
CA SER A 162 -2.02 7.60 -14.75
C SER A 162 -2.19 6.28 -15.52
N LYS A 163 -2.77 5.27 -14.87
CA LYS A 163 -2.82 3.91 -15.42
C LYS A 163 -4.21 3.48 -15.85
N ASP A 164 -5.26 4.02 -15.24
CA ASP A 164 -6.69 3.70 -15.46
C ASP A 164 -6.88 2.24 -15.90
N ARG A 165 -6.18 1.31 -15.21
CA ARG A 165 -6.05 -0.08 -15.67
C ARG A 165 -7.36 -0.82 -15.50
N TYR A 166 -8.14 -0.35 -14.55
CA TYR A 166 -9.43 -0.85 -14.16
C TYR A 166 -10.15 0.27 -13.42
N THR A 167 -11.46 0.15 -13.34
CA THR A 167 -12.36 1.03 -12.64
C THR A 167 -12.68 0.49 -11.25
N LEU A 168 -13.22 1.35 -10.38
CA LEU A 168 -13.67 0.95 -9.05
C LEU A 168 -14.76 -0.15 -9.07
N PRO A 169 -15.77 -0.11 -9.97
CA PRO A 169 -16.73 -1.20 -10.10
C PRO A 169 -16.13 -2.54 -10.54
N GLU A 170 -15.20 -2.55 -11.50
CA GLU A 170 -14.51 -3.79 -11.94
C GLU A 170 -13.70 -4.40 -10.80
N LEU A 171 -13.00 -3.55 -10.04
CA LEU A 171 -12.26 -3.96 -8.85
C LEU A 171 -13.18 -4.57 -7.78
N CYS A 172 -14.29 -3.90 -7.47
CA CYS A 172 -15.27 -4.36 -6.48
C CYS A 172 -15.95 -5.67 -6.91
N SER A 173 -16.26 -5.83 -8.20
CA SER A 173 -16.80 -7.06 -8.78
C SER A 173 -15.84 -8.24 -8.60
N ALA A 174 -14.56 -8.07 -8.94
CA ALA A 174 -13.54 -9.11 -8.79
C ALA A 174 -13.31 -9.51 -7.31
N ILE A 175 -13.31 -8.54 -6.39
CA ILE A 175 -13.23 -8.80 -4.94
C ILE A 175 -14.43 -9.64 -4.48
N ALA A 176 -15.65 -9.25 -4.86
CA ALA A 176 -16.86 -9.94 -4.47
C ALA A 176 -16.91 -11.37 -5.03
N ASP A 177 -16.53 -11.56 -6.31
CA ASP A 177 -16.46 -12.87 -6.97
C ASP A 177 -15.43 -13.80 -6.32
N LEU A 178 -14.22 -13.31 -6.03
CA LEU A 178 -13.20 -14.11 -5.33
C LEU A 178 -13.70 -14.55 -3.96
N ARG A 179 -14.28 -13.63 -3.19
CA ARG A 179 -14.81 -13.94 -1.86
C ARG A 179 -15.93 -14.98 -1.93
N ALA A 180 -16.89 -14.81 -2.84
CA ALA A 180 -18.00 -15.74 -3.03
C ALA A 180 -17.53 -17.13 -3.49
N SER A 181 -16.57 -17.18 -4.41
CA SER A 181 -16.06 -18.42 -5.00
C SER A 181 -15.15 -19.22 -4.06
N THR A 182 -14.44 -18.55 -3.15
CA THR A 182 -13.36 -19.17 -2.38
C THR A 182 -13.61 -19.20 -0.87
N GLY A 183 -14.52 -18.36 -0.37
CA GLY A 183 -14.69 -18.12 1.07
C GLY A 183 -13.48 -17.46 1.75
N ARG A 184 -12.50 -16.97 0.98
CA ARG A 184 -11.33 -16.24 1.50
C ARG A 184 -11.54 -14.74 1.35
N PRO A 185 -10.97 -13.93 2.26
CA PRO A 185 -11.11 -12.50 2.16
C PRO A 185 -10.27 -11.93 1.01
N ALA A 186 -10.73 -10.83 0.42
CA ALA A 186 -10.03 -10.11 -0.64
C ALA A 186 -10.00 -8.60 -0.34
N THR A 187 -8.93 -7.93 -0.75
CA THR A 187 -8.77 -6.48 -0.63
C THR A 187 -8.24 -5.86 -1.93
N THR A 188 -7.98 -4.56 -1.91
CA THR A 188 -7.18 -3.85 -2.91
C THR A 188 -5.99 -3.13 -2.29
N SER A 189 -5.07 -2.66 -3.14
CA SER A 189 -3.97 -1.80 -2.71
C SER A 189 -3.82 -0.61 -3.66
N GLU A 190 -3.86 0.58 -3.08
CA GLU A 190 -3.49 1.85 -3.71
C GLU A 190 -2.55 2.60 -2.75
N GLN A 191 -2.00 3.73 -3.17
CA GLN A 191 -1.05 4.47 -2.34
C GLN A 191 -1.77 5.17 -1.20
N THR A 192 -1.06 5.39 -0.08
CA THR A 192 -1.63 6.12 1.07
C THR A 192 -2.25 7.49 0.72
N ASP A 193 -1.77 8.18 -0.32
CA ASP A 193 -2.38 9.42 -0.81
C ASP A 193 -3.70 9.16 -1.54
N ASP A 194 -3.81 8.07 -2.30
CA ASP A 194 -5.03 7.80 -3.06
C ASP A 194 -6.20 7.58 -2.09
N PHE A 195 -5.95 7.05 -0.89
CA PHE A 195 -6.95 7.00 0.20
C PHE A 195 -7.25 8.38 0.80
N ASP A 196 -6.27 9.29 0.85
CA ASP A 196 -6.50 10.66 1.30
C ASP A 196 -7.38 11.44 0.29
N ASP A 197 -7.11 11.25 -1.00
CA ASP A 197 -7.77 11.91 -2.11
C ASP A 197 -9.14 11.27 -2.44
N HIS A 198 -9.28 9.96 -2.20
CA HIS A 198 -10.47 9.17 -2.50
C HIS A 198 -10.93 8.32 -1.28
N PRO A 199 -11.56 8.94 -0.26
CA PRO A 199 -11.94 8.26 0.98
C PRO A 199 -12.88 7.05 0.80
N GLN A 200 -13.58 6.94 -0.32
CA GLN A 200 -14.37 5.73 -0.65
C GLN A 200 -13.52 4.46 -0.68
N LEU A 201 -12.20 4.55 -0.89
CA LEU A 201 -11.29 3.40 -0.81
C LEU A 201 -11.29 2.70 0.55
N TYR A 202 -11.60 3.41 1.65
CA TYR A 202 -11.74 2.77 2.97
C TYR A 202 -12.89 1.76 3.05
N LEU A 203 -13.83 1.84 2.10
CA LEU A 203 -14.96 0.92 1.99
C LEU A 203 -14.68 -0.27 1.07
N VAL A 204 -13.54 -0.31 0.38
CA VAL A 204 -13.22 -1.37 -0.61
C VAL A 204 -12.49 -2.53 0.06
N GLY A 205 -12.82 -3.77 -0.32
CA GLY A 205 -12.16 -4.97 0.19
C GLY A 205 -12.62 -5.36 1.59
N ASP A 206 -12.01 -6.38 2.19
CA ASP A 206 -12.37 -6.94 3.50
C ASP A 206 -11.48 -6.43 4.65
N TRP A 207 -10.30 -5.88 4.33
CA TRP A 207 -9.38 -5.15 5.22
C TRP A 207 -8.67 -4.03 4.46
N ILE A 208 -7.97 -3.13 5.16
CA ILE A 208 -7.26 -2.00 4.55
C ILE A 208 -5.78 -2.36 4.30
N PHE A 209 -5.33 -2.22 3.06
CA PHE A 209 -4.04 -2.76 2.60
C PHE A 209 -3.22 -1.82 1.68
N PRO A 210 -2.91 -0.58 2.11
CA PRO A 210 -2.28 0.42 1.25
C PRO A 210 -0.77 0.21 1.08
N ASN A 211 -0.23 0.80 0.02
CA ASN A 211 1.20 1.00 -0.17
C ASN A 211 1.66 2.27 0.57
N ALA A 212 2.63 2.13 1.48
CA ALA A 212 3.08 3.18 2.40
C ALA A 212 4.60 3.36 2.30
N HIS A 213 5.00 4.26 1.39
CA HIS A 213 6.41 4.52 1.09
C HIS A 213 6.85 5.89 1.63
N PRO A 214 7.50 5.96 2.82
CA PRO A 214 7.94 7.23 3.41
C PRO A 214 8.91 8.02 2.53
N TYR A 215 9.71 7.34 1.71
CA TYR A 215 10.67 7.98 0.80
C TYR A 215 10.02 9.06 -0.09
N TRP A 216 8.84 8.77 -0.65
CA TRP A 216 8.11 9.69 -1.52
C TRP A 216 7.50 10.90 -0.78
N ARG A 217 7.63 10.94 0.55
CA ARG A 217 7.21 12.04 1.44
C ARG A 217 8.37 12.87 1.94
N ALA A 218 9.45 12.90 1.15
CA ALA A 218 10.66 13.64 1.44
C ALA A 218 11.35 13.25 2.76
N THR A 219 11.10 12.02 3.25
CA THR A 219 11.88 11.46 4.35
C THR A 219 12.67 10.23 3.89
N LYS A 220 13.98 10.35 4.00
CA LYS A 220 14.93 9.26 3.82
C LYS A 220 15.60 8.86 5.14
N TYR A 221 15.25 9.52 6.25
CA TYR A 221 15.85 9.27 7.55
C TYR A 221 14.95 8.34 8.34
N ALA A 222 15.54 7.29 8.93
CA ALA A 222 14.83 6.24 9.65
C ALA A 222 13.79 6.78 10.64
N GLU A 223 14.20 7.64 11.58
CA GLU A 223 13.29 8.19 12.61
C GLU A 223 12.06 8.88 12.00
N LYS A 224 12.28 9.77 11.03
CA LYS A 224 11.19 10.53 10.38
C LYS A 224 10.30 9.64 9.53
N ALA A 225 10.87 8.62 8.88
CA ALA A 225 10.10 7.63 8.14
C ALA A 225 9.18 6.83 9.07
N VAL A 226 9.70 6.35 10.21
CA VAL A 226 8.90 5.64 11.22
C VAL A 226 7.80 6.54 11.80
N GLN A 227 8.11 7.81 12.12
CA GLN A 227 7.10 8.76 12.60
C GLN A 227 5.96 8.95 11.60
N TRP A 228 6.28 9.11 10.32
CA TRP A 228 5.29 9.24 9.25
C TRP A 228 4.39 8.00 9.16
N GLU A 229 4.96 6.80 9.27
CA GLU A 229 4.18 5.56 9.20
C GLU A 229 3.28 5.33 10.41
N VAL A 230 3.76 5.65 11.61
CA VAL A 230 2.94 5.60 12.83
C VAL A 230 1.74 6.55 12.70
N GLU A 231 1.97 7.77 12.20
CA GLU A 231 0.90 8.75 11.99
C GLU A 231 -0.11 8.28 10.94
N LYS A 232 0.37 7.80 9.79
CA LYS A 232 -0.49 7.23 8.74
C LYS A 232 -1.26 6.02 9.22
N TYR A 233 -0.62 5.10 9.94
CA TYR A 233 -1.26 3.90 10.45
C TYR A 233 -2.36 4.22 11.45
N ARG A 234 -2.12 5.19 12.34
CA ARG A 234 -3.12 5.72 13.27
C ARG A 234 -4.31 6.30 12.50
N LYS A 235 -4.07 7.19 11.52
CA LYS A 235 -5.12 7.78 10.68
C LYS A 235 -5.98 6.71 10.01
N PHE A 236 -5.35 5.74 9.33
CA PHE A 236 -6.06 4.67 8.61
C PHE A 236 -6.87 3.79 9.56
N THR A 237 -6.38 3.53 10.77
CA THR A 237 -7.11 2.75 11.79
C THR A 237 -8.33 3.51 12.30
N GLU A 238 -8.19 4.81 12.56
CA GLU A 238 -9.27 5.68 13.03
C GLU A 238 -10.35 5.91 11.96
N GLU A 239 -9.95 6.19 10.71
CA GLU A 239 -10.87 6.48 9.61
C GLU A 239 -11.61 5.23 9.13
N SER A 240 -10.94 4.08 9.05
CA SER A 240 -11.58 2.85 8.57
C SER A 240 -12.38 2.13 9.66
N GLY A 241 -11.92 2.13 10.92
CA GLY A 241 -12.44 1.26 11.97
C GLY A 241 -12.24 -0.24 11.69
N ARG A 242 -11.37 -0.59 10.74
CA ARG A 242 -11.16 -1.95 10.23
C ARG A 242 -9.75 -2.46 10.54
N PHE A 243 -9.48 -3.73 10.22
CA PHE A 243 -8.13 -4.24 10.28
C PHE A 243 -7.26 -3.54 9.22
N VAL A 244 -6.14 -2.95 9.64
CA VAL A 244 -5.17 -2.27 8.79
C VAL A 244 -3.85 -3.04 8.81
N LEU A 245 -3.33 -3.33 7.63
CA LEU A 245 -1.99 -3.88 7.39
C LEU A 245 -1.40 -3.09 6.22
N PHE A 246 -0.24 -2.47 6.35
CA PHE A 246 0.39 -1.81 5.19
C PHE A 246 1.06 -2.86 4.30
N LYS A 247 0.80 -2.80 2.99
CA LYS A 247 1.25 -3.81 2.02
C LYS A 247 2.68 -3.61 1.55
N GLU A 248 3.08 -2.37 1.34
CA GLU A 248 4.42 -2.04 0.84
C GLU A 248 5.01 -0.98 1.74
N VAL A 249 5.97 -1.40 2.57
CA VAL A 249 6.60 -0.59 3.59
C VAL A 249 8.09 -0.83 3.49
N GLY A 250 8.84 0.21 3.14
CA GLY A 250 10.25 0.10 2.85
C GLY A 250 10.93 1.47 2.70
N LEU A 251 12.26 1.44 2.71
CA LEU A 251 13.11 2.57 2.30
C LEU A 251 14.18 2.07 1.34
N PRO A 252 14.48 2.79 0.26
CA PRO A 252 15.54 2.38 -0.64
C PRO A 252 16.92 2.53 0.00
N THR A 253 17.84 1.65 -0.36
CA THR A 253 19.20 1.63 0.21
C THR A 253 20.20 2.49 -0.56
N ARG A 254 19.91 2.80 -1.83
CA ARG A 254 20.74 3.63 -2.73
C ARG A 254 19.90 4.21 -3.87
N GLY A 255 20.55 4.91 -4.80
CA GLY A 255 19.90 5.58 -5.94
C GLY A 255 19.74 7.10 -5.76
N ALA A 256 19.83 7.60 -4.52
CA ALA A 256 19.80 9.02 -4.21
C ALA A 256 20.74 9.35 -3.04
N PHE A 257 21.19 10.60 -2.96
CA PHE A 257 22.07 11.07 -1.88
C PHE A 257 21.42 10.88 -0.51
N GLY A 258 22.15 10.29 0.43
CA GLY A 258 21.71 10.08 1.82
C GLY A 258 20.87 8.83 2.06
N LEU A 259 20.70 7.97 1.05
CA LEU A 259 20.24 6.59 1.25
C LEU A 259 21.43 5.70 1.61
N SER A 260 21.20 4.74 2.50
CA SER A 260 22.22 3.76 2.90
C SER A 260 21.58 2.48 3.45
N GLU A 261 22.32 1.38 3.40
CA GLU A 261 21.94 0.10 4.02
C GLU A 261 21.77 0.24 5.54
N THR A 262 22.60 1.06 6.20
CA THR A 262 22.50 1.35 7.65
C THR A 262 21.19 2.05 8.00
N ASN A 263 20.77 3.04 7.21
CA ASN A 263 19.53 3.74 7.48
C ASN A 263 18.30 2.87 7.16
N HIS A 264 18.40 1.98 6.16
CA HIS A 264 17.38 0.98 5.85
C HIS A 264 17.19 -0.03 7.00
N ASP A 265 18.30 -0.53 7.55
CA ASP A 265 18.32 -1.36 8.76
C ASP A 265 17.66 -0.66 9.96
N GLU A 266 18.13 0.55 10.29
CA GLU A 266 17.61 1.33 11.40
C GLU A 266 16.11 1.61 11.26
N TYR A 267 15.66 1.91 10.05
CA TYR A 267 14.24 2.13 9.77
C TYR A 267 13.38 0.91 10.09
N TYR A 268 13.72 -0.27 9.57
CA TYR A 268 12.94 -1.47 9.88
C TYR A 268 13.03 -1.86 11.35
N ARG A 269 14.20 -1.65 11.98
CA ARG A 269 14.41 -1.89 13.41
C ARG A 269 13.51 -1.04 14.29
N GLU A 270 13.47 0.26 14.04
CA GLU A 270 12.65 1.16 14.83
C GLU A 270 11.16 0.99 14.50
N LEU A 271 10.80 0.72 13.25
CA LEU A 271 9.42 0.46 12.86
C LEU A 271 8.86 -0.80 13.53
N ALA A 272 9.65 -1.88 13.61
CA ALA A 272 9.24 -3.14 14.24
C ALA A 272 8.94 -3.02 15.74
N LYS A 273 9.37 -1.93 16.40
CA LYS A 273 9.05 -1.63 17.80
C LYS A 273 7.71 -0.90 17.98
N THR A 274 7.10 -0.45 16.90
CA THR A 274 5.83 0.27 16.91
C THR A 274 4.63 -0.70 16.86
N ASN A 275 3.42 -0.14 16.85
CA ASN A 275 2.18 -0.89 16.62
C ASN A 275 1.78 -0.99 15.13
N VAL A 276 2.59 -0.43 14.21
CA VAL A 276 2.33 -0.49 12.77
C VAL A 276 2.42 -1.94 12.33
N ARG A 277 1.35 -2.42 11.68
CA ARG A 277 1.36 -3.73 11.02
C ARG A 277 1.72 -3.53 9.58
N PHE A 278 2.75 -4.22 9.11
CA PHE A 278 3.25 -4.04 7.76
C PHE A 278 3.78 -5.34 7.14
N VAL A 279 3.91 -5.28 5.82
CA VAL A 279 4.58 -6.25 4.97
C VAL A 279 5.85 -5.56 4.46
N TYR A 280 6.99 -6.24 4.61
CA TYR A 280 8.27 -5.68 4.20
C TYR A 280 8.34 -5.55 2.68
N PHE A 281 8.75 -4.38 2.18
CA PHE A 281 8.95 -4.10 0.76
C PHE A 281 10.42 -3.82 0.46
N GLU A 282 11.10 -4.65 -0.32
CA GLU A 282 10.66 -5.94 -0.86
C GLU A 282 11.68 -7.05 -0.61
N GLY A 283 11.30 -8.30 -0.90
CA GLY A 283 12.17 -9.44 -0.64
C GLY A 283 13.56 -9.29 -1.28
N PHE A 284 13.64 -8.83 -2.53
CA PHE A 284 14.88 -8.74 -3.28
C PHE A 284 14.95 -7.44 -4.10
N ASP A 285 16.14 -6.86 -4.22
CA ASP A 285 16.43 -5.79 -5.18
C ASP A 285 15.92 -6.19 -6.58
N GLN A 286 15.40 -5.22 -7.33
CA GLN A 286 14.80 -5.44 -8.65
C GLN A 286 15.50 -4.60 -9.73
N PRO A 287 16.67 -5.02 -10.24
CA PRO A 287 17.43 -4.28 -11.26
C PRO A 287 16.63 -3.87 -12.50
N SER A 288 15.57 -4.61 -12.82
CA SER A 288 14.66 -4.34 -13.93
C SER A 288 13.75 -3.12 -13.71
N LYS A 289 13.48 -2.71 -12.46
CA LYS A 289 12.68 -1.53 -12.12
C LYS A 289 13.53 -0.26 -12.25
N ASN A 290 13.96 0.08 -13.46
CA ASN A 290 14.90 1.19 -13.71
C ASN A 290 14.24 2.53 -14.10
N HIS A 291 12.93 2.66 -13.90
CA HIS A 291 12.16 3.86 -14.26
C HIS A 291 12.44 5.05 -13.33
N ASN A 292 13.02 4.81 -12.14
CA ASN A 292 13.58 5.83 -11.27
C ASN A 292 14.88 5.28 -10.63
N SER A 293 15.80 6.18 -10.30
CA SER A 293 17.10 5.89 -9.68
C SER A 293 17.07 5.01 -8.42
N VAL A 294 16.00 5.06 -7.61
CA VAL A 294 15.90 4.31 -6.35
C VAL A 294 15.16 2.98 -6.47
N GLU A 295 14.32 2.83 -7.48
CA GLU A 295 13.42 1.69 -7.71
C GLU A 295 14.10 0.32 -7.76
N PRO A 296 15.36 0.19 -8.20
CA PRO A 296 16.05 -1.09 -8.14
C PRO A 296 16.45 -1.58 -6.74
N PHE A 297 16.35 -0.74 -5.70
CA PHE A 297 17.17 -0.85 -4.49
C PHE A 297 16.39 -0.89 -3.17
N TRP A 298 15.19 -1.45 -3.18
CA TRP A 298 14.33 -1.60 -2.00
C TRP A 298 14.46 -2.96 -1.30
N GLY A 299 15.34 -3.84 -1.81
CA GLY A 299 15.45 -5.20 -1.34
C GLY A 299 15.96 -5.32 0.10
N ILE A 300 15.42 -6.29 0.84
CA ILE A 300 16.07 -6.84 2.03
C ILE A 300 17.28 -7.67 1.63
N PHE A 301 17.20 -8.32 0.46
CA PHE A 301 18.28 -9.07 -0.16
C PHE A 301 18.68 -8.43 -1.49
N ARG A 302 19.95 -8.55 -1.85
CA ARG A 302 20.42 -8.19 -3.21
C ARG A 302 19.88 -9.18 -4.24
N SER A 303 19.88 -8.77 -5.51
CA SER A 303 19.43 -9.59 -6.64
C SER A 303 20.42 -10.70 -7.07
N ASP A 304 21.55 -10.84 -6.39
CA ASP A 304 22.64 -11.74 -6.78
C ASP A 304 22.23 -13.23 -6.73
N PRO A 305 22.86 -14.12 -7.53
CA PRO A 305 22.53 -15.55 -7.57
C PRO A 305 22.66 -16.27 -6.22
N LYS A 306 23.45 -15.69 -5.31
CA LYS A 306 23.44 -15.98 -3.88
C LYS A 306 22.98 -14.68 -3.20
N PRO A 307 21.69 -14.52 -2.95
CA PRO A 307 21.17 -13.28 -2.40
C PRO A 307 21.75 -13.05 -1.01
N GLU A 308 22.68 -12.09 -0.91
CA GLU A 308 23.19 -11.59 0.36
C GLU A 308 22.19 -10.58 0.91
N ALA A 309 21.98 -10.61 2.22
CA ALA A 309 21.18 -9.59 2.87
C ALA A 309 21.86 -8.23 2.70
N VAL A 310 21.06 -7.20 2.42
CA VAL A 310 21.56 -5.83 2.20
C VAL A 310 22.18 -5.26 3.48
N SER A 311 21.81 -5.79 4.64
CA SER A 311 22.47 -5.57 5.91
C SER A 311 22.55 -6.91 6.66
N VAL A 312 23.49 -7.04 7.59
CA VAL A 312 23.63 -8.24 8.44
C VAL A 312 23.85 -7.84 9.90
N GLU A 313 23.17 -8.54 10.81
CA GLU A 313 23.42 -8.50 12.24
C GLU A 313 24.82 -9.07 12.56
N PRO A 314 25.38 -8.81 13.76
CA PRO A 314 26.70 -9.32 14.15
C PRO A 314 26.85 -10.85 14.08
N ASP A 315 25.74 -11.60 14.08
CA ASP A 315 25.72 -13.06 13.93
C ASP A 315 25.63 -13.54 12.46
N GLY A 316 25.67 -12.61 11.50
CA GLY A 316 25.59 -12.89 10.06
C GLY A 316 24.18 -13.12 9.54
N SER A 317 23.15 -12.96 10.37
CA SER A 317 21.75 -13.03 9.93
C SER A 317 21.28 -11.71 9.30
N PRO A 318 20.30 -11.72 8.38
CA PRO A 318 19.64 -10.48 7.93
C PRO A 318 19.01 -9.77 9.14
N PRO A 319 18.98 -8.42 9.20
CA PRO A 319 18.43 -7.67 10.31
C PRO A 319 16.92 -7.73 10.29
N LEU A 320 16.46 -8.84 10.85
CA LEU A 320 15.08 -9.08 11.17
C LEU A 320 15.07 -9.32 12.66
N HIS A 321 14.45 -8.37 13.38
CA HIS A 321 14.33 -8.51 14.82
C HIS A 321 13.54 -9.78 15.15
N PHE A 322 14.24 -10.63 15.90
CA PHE A 322 13.81 -11.94 16.30
C PHE A 322 12.48 -11.88 17.07
N LEU A 323 11.60 -12.83 16.74
CA LEU A 323 10.32 -13.20 17.34
C LEU A 323 10.33 -13.46 18.87
N ARG A 324 10.86 -12.57 19.72
CA ARG A 324 10.95 -12.83 21.17
C ARG A 324 10.38 -11.80 22.14
N SER A 325 9.93 -10.62 21.73
CA SER A 325 9.51 -9.60 22.71
C SER A 325 8.16 -8.91 22.49
N VAL A 326 7.21 -9.54 21.79
CA VAL A 326 5.79 -9.14 21.92
C VAL A 326 5.00 -10.31 22.47
N ARG A 327 5.25 -10.59 23.76
CA ARG A 327 4.24 -11.21 24.59
C ARG A 327 3.07 -10.22 24.62
N TRP A 328 2.07 -10.50 23.79
CA TRP A 328 0.81 -9.77 23.71
C TRP A 328 0.28 -9.53 25.13
N LEU A 329 0.44 -8.31 25.64
CA LEU A 329 -0.31 -7.86 26.83
C LEU A 329 -1.73 -7.67 26.35
N GLY A 330 -2.55 -8.68 26.64
CA GLY A 330 -3.92 -8.72 26.19
C GLY A 330 -4.77 -7.58 26.72
N SER A 331 -5.76 -7.25 25.89
CA SER A 331 -7.11 -6.86 26.30
C SER A 331 -7.21 -5.85 27.44
N GLY A 332 -6.99 -4.57 27.13
CA GLY A 332 -7.37 -3.44 27.98
C GLY A 332 -8.50 -2.63 27.35
N MET A 333 -9.74 -2.94 27.73
CA MET A 333 -10.90 -2.04 27.81
C MET A 333 -11.07 -0.94 26.73
N TYR A 334 -11.85 -1.23 25.68
CA TYR A 334 -12.79 -0.26 25.13
C TYR A 334 -14.22 -0.73 25.45
N GLY A 335 -14.59 -0.60 26.72
CA GLY A 335 -15.98 -0.65 27.14
C GLY A 335 -16.62 0.70 26.86
N ILE A 336 -17.20 0.87 25.66
CA ILE A 336 -18.13 1.97 25.41
C ILE A 336 -19.37 1.70 26.26
N LYS A 337 -19.45 2.36 27.42
CA LYS A 337 -20.69 2.42 28.21
C LYS A 337 -21.75 3.13 27.36
N ARG A 338 -22.70 2.37 26.82
CA ARG A 338 -24.02 2.89 26.48
C ARG A 338 -24.82 3.01 27.78
N GLU A 339 -24.89 4.21 28.35
CA GLU A 339 -25.91 4.50 29.35
C GLU A 339 -27.27 4.52 28.66
N ARG A 340 -28.12 3.55 29.00
CA ARG A 340 -29.56 3.60 28.73
C ARG A 340 -30.19 4.50 29.78
N LEU A 341 -30.53 5.72 29.38
CA LEU A 341 -31.66 6.44 29.97
C LEU A 341 -32.94 5.69 29.56
N PHE A 342 -33.69 5.16 30.52
CA PHE A 342 -35.16 5.27 30.63
C PHE A 342 -35.70 4.44 31.82
N ALA A 343 -36.61 5.07 32.55
CA ALA A 343 -37.64 4.54 33.46
C ALA A 343 -37.23 4.08 34.88
N ARG A 344 -37.35 4.98 35.86
CA ARG A 344 -38.54 5.08 36.73
C ARG A 344 -38.66 6.47 37.34
#